data_AF-A0A2N3FZX7-F1
#
_entry.id   AF-A0A2N3FZX7-F1
#
_cell.length_a   1.000
_cell.length_b   1.000
_cell.length_c   1.000
_cell.angle_alpha   90.00
_cell.angle_beta   90.00
_cell.angle_gamma   90.00
#
_symmetry.space_group_name_H-M   'P 1'
#
loop_
_entity.id
_entity.type
_entity.pdbx_description
1 polymer ?
#
loop_
_entity_poly.entity_id
_entity_poly.type
_entity_poly.pdbx_seq_one_letter_code
_entity_poly.pdbx_strand_id
1 'polypeptide(L)'
;MRNDPRKEGGIMHTQRHRALSSLALTLVLAMSACTFGADAGEPSISPSPTAGANAGPSASPLATLDPASIPEEFRKRDPEMTDAQALARLDNPGTREFWLTTPREIPVPLWAEKDPLWDNDLSTWWELGRRGTSTIVGVGYPGLEEFFEIDADGNWTWVLFPSPREAALVTQSVGEGAVGVTPNSFIYYDTLSLPLTITLVSGEPLLTPFTGWGFPTLPEDATRATATPVRSVGDYQLARYQRPVAWVWSQVYDVASPTAVNFRDVFYVLETPYGMIIPLTYSPFGILEDVDWTVTTDFGRDAYLVDLNDIACGIWDTDHNTVVDGLVNSDWKAAGVNPRGDTVYVPSSTNPLIAPMHEVYRQANPRSKVSLDAFAAAPALVGYYSRDIGAWVVYLNGTYSGRAWC
;
A
#
# COMPACT_ATOMS: atom_id res chain seq x y z
N MET A 1 -26.76 -1.62 -56.44
CA MET A 1 -28.04 -2.30 -56.16
C MET A 1 -28.35 -2.09 -54.68
N ARG A 2 -29.51 -1.45 -54.40
CA ARG A 2 -30.38 -1.47 -53.20
C ARG A 2 -29.73 -1.57 -51.80
N ASN A 3 -30.16 -0.88 -50.76
CA ASN A 3 -31.00 0.28 -50.49
C ASN A 3 -30.75 0.52 -48.98
N ASP A 4 -30.70 1.79 -48.60
CA ASP A 4 -30.62 2.33 -47.23
C ASP A 4 -32.00 2.17 -46.51
N PRO A 5 -32.26 2.83 -45.36
CA PRO A 5 -32.08 2.46 -43.94
C PRO A 5 -33.42 2.25 -43.19
N ARG A 6 -33.39 1.94 -41.88
CA ARG A 6 -34.41 2.29 -40.84
C ARG A 6 -33.83 1.94 -39.46
N LYS A 7 -33.56 2.90 -38.54
CA LYS A 7 -34.46 3.69 -37.66
C LYS A 7 -35.37 2.84 -36.77
N GLU A 8 -35.18 3.04 -35.46
CA GLU A 8 -36.14 3.10 -34.31
C GLU A 8 -35.33 2.70 -33.06
N GLY A 9 -35.10 3.50 -32.02
CA GLY A 9 -35.95 4.50 -31.37
C GLY A 9 -36.65 3.83 -30.17
N GLY A 10 -36.35 4.22 -28.92
CA GLY A 10 -37.23 3.84 -27.80
C GLY A 10 -36.63 3.75 -26.39
N ILE A 11 -36.50 4.92 -25.75
CA ILE A 11 -37.13 5.27 -24.46
C ILE A 11 -36.75 4.49 -23.18
N MET A 12 -36.21 5.29 -22.24
CA MET A 12 -36.17 5.10 -20.79
C MET A 12 -37.45 4.49 -20.20
N HIS A 13 -37.31 3.57 -19.25
CA HIS A 13 -38.21 3.53 -18.11
C HIS A 13 -37.46 3.29 -16.79
N THR A 14 -37.49 4.33 -15.98
CA THR A 14 -37.34 4.36 -14.53
C THR A 14 -38.35 3.42 -13.87
N GLN A 15 -37.89 2.56 -12.96
CA GLN A 15 -38.69 2.20 -11.79
C GLN A 15 -37.84 2.20 -10.52
N ARG A 16 -38.07 3.25 -9.73
CA ARG A 16 -37.86 3.25 -8.28
C ARG A 16 -38.95 2.39 -7.65
N HIS A 17 -38.59 1.43 -6.82
CA HIS A 17 -39.42 1.06 -5.68
C HIS A 17 -38.60 1.16 -4.40
N ARG A 18 -39.06 2.07 -3.53
CA ARG A 18 -38.62 2.25 -2.15
C ARG A 18 -39.27 1.19 -1.26
N ALA A 19 -38.47 0.76 -0.28
CA ALA A 19 -38.81 0.48 1.12
C ALA A 19 -39.83 -0.61 1.47
N LEU A 20 -39.41 -1.50 2.39
CA LEU A 20 -39.94 -1.67 3.75
C LEU A 20 -39.06 -2.73 4.46
N SER A 21 -38.23 -2.32 5.43
CA SER A 21 -38.48 -2.48 6.87
C SER A 21 -38.57 -3.94 7.35
N SER A 22 -37.61 -4.37 8.15
CA SER A 22 -37.85 -5.11 9.41
C SER A 22 -36.58 -5.11 10.26
N LEU A 23 -36.59 -4.28 11.32
CA LEU A 23 -35.77 -4.46 12.50
C LEU A 23 -36.14 -5.79 13.17
N ALA A 24 -35.17 -6.62 13.49
CA ALA A 24 -35.30 -7.68 14.49
C ALA A 24 -34.13 -7.57 15.47
N LEU A 25 -34.35 -6.80 16.52
CA LEU A 25 -33.51 -6.73 17.71
C LEU A 25 -33.77 -8.02 18.51
N THR A 26 -32.78 -8.91 18.61
CA THR A 26 -32.88 -10.08 19.50
C THR A 26 -31.84 -9.97 20.60
N LEU A 27 -32.34 -9.67 21.80
CA LEU A 27 -31.64 -9.66 23.07
C LEU A 27 -31.53 -11.11 23.57
N VAL A 28 -30.32 -11.62 23.81
CA VAL A 28 -30.12 -12.86 24.58
C VAL A 28 -29.19 -12.58 25.74
N LEU A 29 -29.81 -12.35 26.90
CA LEU A 29 -29.21 -12.47 28.22
C LEU A 29 -29.60 -13.85 28.76
N ALA A 30 -28.62 -14.71 29.02
CA ALA A 30 -28.77 -15.77 30.01
C ALA A 30 -27.40 -16.20 30.53
N MET A 31 -27.25 -15.98 31.84
CA MET A 31 -26.16 -16.42 32.69
C MET A 31 -26.13 -17.95 32.80
N SER A 32 -24.93 -18.52 32.93
CA SER A 32 -24.70 -19.62 33.87
C SER A 32 -23.22 -19.75 34.19
N ALA A 33 -22.91 -19.35 35.42
CA ALA A 33 -21.69 -19.70 36.13
C ALA A 33 -21.67 -21.19 36.47
N CYS A 34 -20.49 -21.82 36.39
CA CYS A 34 -20.09 -22.93 37.24
C CYS A 34 -18.56 -22.85 37.42
N THR A 35 -18.17 -22.52 38.65
CA THR A 35 -16.82 -22.48 39.23
C THR A 35 -16.32 -23.86 39.62
N PHE A 36 -15.02 -24.14 39.41
CA PHE A 36 -14.08 -24.91 40.28
C PHE A 36 -12.65 -24.65 39.72
N GLY A 37 -11.81 -23.80 40.33
CA GLY A 37 -10.77 -24.11 41.34
C GLY A 37 -9.44 -24.55 40.67
N ALA A 38 -8.24 -24.03 40.89
CA ALA A 38 -7.67 -23.17 41.93
C ALA A 38 -6.33 -22.52 41.45
N ASP A 39 -5.97 -21.39 42.09
CA ASP A 39 -4.65 -20.77 42.29
C ASP A 39 -3.68 -20.48 41.13
N ALA A 40 -3.69 -19.22 40.66
CA ALA A 40 -2.49 -18.44 40.36
C ALA A 40 -2.81 -16.93 40.46
N GLY A 41 -1.91 -16.15 41.05
CA GLY A 41 -2.17 -14.83 41.65
C GLY A 41 -2.71 -13.72 40.74
N GLU A 42 -3.49 -12.83 41.36
CA GLU A 42 -3.99 -11.58 40.79
C GLU A 42 -2.83 -10.60 40.48
N PRO A 43 -2.78 -10.00 39.28
CA PRO A 43 -2.11 -8.73 39.10
C PRO A 43 -3.07 -7.59 39.44
N SER A 44 -2.75 -6.91 40.54
CA SER A 44 -3.33 -5.62 40.96
C SER A 44 -3.22 -4.58 39.85
N ILE A 45 -4.35 -4.14 39.30
CA ILE A 45 -4.41 -3.01 38.36
C ILE A 45 -4.67 -1.74 39.17
N SER A 46 -3.62 -0.92 39.31
CA SER A 46 -3.70 0.44 39.86
C SER A 46 -4.40 1.37 38.86
N PRO A 47 -5.30 2.27 39.27
CA PRO A 47 -5.85 3.28 38.38
C PRO A 47 -4.92 4.50 38.23
N SER A 48 -4.98 5.12 37.04
CA SER A 48 -4.60 6.51 36.67
C SER A 48 -3.11 6.79 36.31
N PRO A 49 -2.83 7.67 35.31
CA PRO A 49 -3.53 8.94 35.08
C PRO A 49 -4.08 9.23 33.67
N THR A 50 -5.15 10.02 33.73
CA THR A 50 -5.66 11.04 32.82
C THR A 50 -4.81 11.36 31.59
N ALA A 51 -5.44 11.28 30.42
CA ALA A 51 -4.94 11.77 29.14
C ALA A 51 -4.49 13.24 29.25
N GLY A 52 -3.18 13.46 29.16
CA GLY A 52 -2.60 14.77 28.91
C GLY A 52 -2.86 15.17 27.47
N ALA A 53 -3.22 16.42 27.26
CA ALA A 53 -3.48 17.03 25.96
C ALA A 53 -2.33 16.71 24.97
N ASN A 54 -2.70 16.23 23.77
CA ASN A 54 -1.83 16.19 22.61
C ASN A 54 -1.24 17.59 22.39
N ALA A 55 0.03 17.77 22.74
CA ALA A 55 0.83 18.80 22.12
C ALA A 55 0.97 18.38 20.65
N GLY A 56 0.31 19.11 19.75
CA GLY A 56 0.54 18.96 18.32
C GLY A 56 2.02 19.19 17.99
N PRO A 57 2.52 18.71 16.84
CA PRO A 57 3.89 18.92 16.43
C PRO A 57 4.20 20.43 16.50
N SER A 58 5.13 20.79 17.38
CA SER A 58 5.67 22.14 17.44
C SER A 58 6.35 22.40 16.10
N ALA A 59 5.89 23.40 15.36
CA ALA A 59 6.64 23.94 14.24
C ALA A 59 7.99 24.42 14.78
N SER A 60 9.04 23.60 14.63
CA SER A 60 10.40 24.04 14.88
C SER A 60 10.71 25.12 13.84
N PRO A 61 11.07 26.35 14.24
CA PRO A 61 11.67 27.28 13.29
C PRO A 61 12.92 26.60 12.76
N LEU A 62 13.01 26.43 11.44
CA LEU A 62 14.18 25.86 10.76
C LEU A 62 15.44 26.47 11.36
N ALA A 63 16.22 25.67 12.09
CA ALA A 63 17.60 26.01 12.33
C ALA A 63 18.22 26.13 10.94
N THR A 64 18.76 27.30 10.62
CA THR A 64 19.55 27.52 9.41
C THR A 64 20.77 26.63 9.52
N LEU A 65 20.66 25.38 9.07
CA LEU A 65 21.77 24.44 8.99
C LEU A 65 22.83 25.11 8.14
N ASP A 66 24.04 25.27 8.70
CA ASP A 66 25.20 25.73 7.93
C ASP A 66 25.40 24.71 6.80
N PRO A 67 25.24 25.10 5.53
CA PRO A 67 25.39 24.17 4.42
C PRO A 67 26.78 23.51 4.40
N ALA A 68 27.80 24.15 4.99
CA ALA A 68 29.14 23.60 5.11
C ALA A 68 29.24 22.42 6.09
N SER A 69 28.26 22.25 6.98
CA SER A 69 28.24 21.15 7.96
C SER A 69 27.75 19.82 7.38
N ILE A 70 27.15 19.83 6.19
CA ILE A 70 26.66 18.62 5.51
C ILE A 70 27.81 18.02 4.69
N PRO A 71 28.27 16.80 5.02
CA PRO A 71 29.32 16.11 4.27
C PRO A 71 29.07 16.09 2.76
N GLU A 72 30.12 16.24 1.96
CA GLU A 72 30.04 16.34 0.49
C GLU A 72 29.44 15.07 -0.15
N GLU A 73 29.67 13.92 0.48
CA GLU A 73 29.08 12.63 0.13
C GLU A 73 27.54 12.62 0.25
N PHE A 74 26.96 13.55 1.01
CA PHE A 74 25.50 13.68 1.12
C PHE A 74 24.90 14.64 0.08
N ARG A 75 25.71 15.31 -0.74
CA ARG A 75 25.25 16.28 -1.75
C ARG A 75 25.06 15.70 -3.15
N LYS A 76 25.09 14.36 -3.30
CA LYS A 76 24.98 13.67 -4.59
C LYS A 76 23.95 12.55 -4.52
N ARG A 77 23.39 12.17 -5.66
CA ARG A 77 22.65 10.90 -5.77
C ARG A 77 23.57 9.74 -5.41
N ASP A 78 23.03 8.76 -4.70
CA ASP A 78 23.76 7.57 -4.26
C ASP A 78 22.80 6.37 -4.26
N PRO A 79 22.75 5.60 -5.36
CA PRO A 79 21.91 4.41 -5.43
C PRO A 79 22.32 3.28 -4.48
N GLU A 80 23.59 3.28 -4.07
CA GLU A 80 24.15 2.31 -3.14
C GLU A 80 24.08 2.79 -1.68
N MET A 81 23.36 3.86 -1.44
CA MET A 81 23.19 4.45 -0.12
C MET A 81 22.59 3.41 0.84
N THR A 82 23.27 3.22 1.97
CA THR A 82 22.80 2.39 3.07
C THR A 82 21.61 3.04 3.78
N ASP A 83 20.79 2.23 4.46
CA ASP A 83 19.64 2.74 5.22
C ASP A 83 20.04 3.75 6.32
N ALA A 84 21.22 3.59 6.91
CA ALA A 84 21.76 4.55 7.88
C ALA A 84 22.11 5.91 7.25
N GLN A 85 22.65 5.91 6.04
CA GLN A 85 22.92 7.15 5.29
C GLN A 85 21.61 7.80 4.83
N ALA A 86 20.63 7.00 4.42
CA ALA A 86 19.30 7.47 4.03
C ALA A 86 18.62 8.22 5.19
N LEU A 87 18.59 7.61 6.38
CA LEU A 87 18.10 8.25 7.60
C LEU A 87 18.89 9.51 7.97
N ALA A 88 20.23 9.48 7.87
CA ALA A 88 21.04 10.65 8.18
C ALA A 88 20.74 11.86 7.26
N ARG A 89 20.46 11.61 5.97
CA ARG A 89 20.03 12.63 5.00
C ARG A 89 18.62 13.12 5.25
N LEU A 90 17.71 12.20 5.61
CA LEU A 90 16.34 12.53 5.98
C LEU A 90 16.31 13.52 7.15
N ASP A 91 17.15 13.27 8.17
CA ASP A 91 17.25 14.11 9.37
C ASP A 91 18.01 15.42 9.14
N ASN A 92 18.88 15.48 8.11
CA ASN A 92 19.73 16.64 7.81
C ASN A 92 19.81 16.90 6.29
N PRO A 93 18.72 17.38 5.67
CA PRO A 93 18.65 17.54 4.22
C PRO A 93 19.61 18.61 3.71
N GLY A 94 20.41 18.27 2.69
CA GLY A 94 21.39 19.13 2.04
C GLY A 94 20.92 19.79 0.76
N THR A 95 19.83 19.32 0.17
CA THR A 95 19.20 19.89 -1.03
C THR A 95 18.53 21.26 -0.80
N ARG A 96 18.44 21.74 0.46
CA ARG A 96 17.87 23.03 0.87
C ARG A 96 16.44 23.25 0.38
N GLU A 97 15.70 22.17 0.27
CA GLU A 97 14.27 22.18 0.06
C GLU A 97 13.55 22.64 1.33
N PHE A 98 12.40 23.24 1.11
CA PHE A 98 11.47 23.66 2.13
C PHE A 98 10.09 23.18 1.72
N TRP A 99 9.39 22.49 2.62
CA TRP A 99 8.04 21.98 2.40
C TRP A 99 7.03 22.80 3.19
N LEU A 100 5.90 23.12 2.56
CA LEU A 100 4.75 23.71 3.22
C LEU A 100 4.10 22.67 4.12
N THR A 101 3.87 23.00 5.39
CA THR A 101 3.14 22.11 6.32
C THR A 101 1.69 21.86 5.91
N THR A 102 1.16 22.73 5.05
CA THR A 102 -0.16 22.59 4.45
C THR A 102 -0.01 23.00 2.99
N PRO A 103 0.11 22.01 2.08
CA PRO A 103 0.16 22.26 0.66
C PRO A 103 -1.00 23.11 0.17
N ARG A 104 -0.74 23.93 -0.85
CA ARG A 104 -1.71 24.88 -1.39
C ARG A 104 -2.17 24.40 -2.76
N GLU A 105 -3.46 24.14 -2.90
CA GLU A 105 -4.04 23.83 -4.20
C GLU A 105 -3.80 24.99 -5.17
N ILE A 106 -3.40 24.66 -6.40
CA ILE A 106 -3.16 25.61 -7.49
C ILE A 106 -3.97 25.22 -8.73
N PRO A 107 -4.26 26.16 -9.64
CA PRO A 107 -4.91 25.83 -10.90
C PRO A 107 -4.07 24.84 -11.72
N VAL A 108 -4.75 23.99 -12.49
CA VAL A 108 -4.13 23.12 -13.49
C VAL A 108 -3.26 23.97 -14.43
N PRO A 109 -2.00 23.58 -14.70
CA PRO A 109 -1.15 24.30 -15.64
C PRO A 109 -1.72 24.26 -17.06
N LEU A 110 -1.61 25.36 -17.81
CA LEU A 110 -2.13 25.48 -19.18
C LEU A 110 -1.61 24.41 -20.16
N TRP A 111 -0.41 23.88 -19.91
CA TRP A 111 0.16 22.80 -20.71
C TRP A 111 -0.50 21.45 -20.39
N ALA A 112 -0.89 21.21 -19.14
CA ALA A 112 -1.53 19.99 -18.67
C ALA A 112 -3.02 19.94 -19.08
N GLU A 113 -3.71 21.08 -19.12
CA GLU A 113 -5.13 21.19 -19.54
C GLU A 113 -5.43 20.58 -20.93
N LYS A 114 -4.40 20.44 -21.79
CA LYS A 114 -4.56 20.02 -23.18
C LYS A 114 -3.99 18.64 -23.45
N ASP A 115 -3.41 18.01 -22.45
CA ASP A 115 -2.74 16.73 -22.57
C ASP A 115 -3.65 15.62 -22.03
N PRO A 116 -4.07 14.66 -22.86
CA PRO A 116 -4.95 13.57 -22.45
C PRO A 116 -4.38 12.70 -21.30
N LEU A 117 -3.06 12.71 -21.09
CA LEU A 117 -2.43 12.03 -19.96
C LEU A 117 -2.78 12.68 -18.61
N TRP A 118 -3.16 13.96 -18.63
CA TRP A 118 -3.38 14.82 -17.46
C TRP A 118 -4.85 15.26 -17.29
N ASP A 119 -5.75 14.80 -18.17
CA ASP A 119 -7.18 15.18 -18.25
C ASP A 119 -8.11 14.29 -17.38
N ASN A 120 -7.57 13.31 -16.65
CA ASN A 120 -8.32 12.35 -15.82
C ASN A 120 -8.33 12.70 -14.31
N ASP A 121 -8.99 11.87 -13.49
CA ASP A 121 -9.28 12.05 -12.04
C ASP A 121 -8.06 12.35 -11.12
N LEU A 122 -6.85 12.41 -11.68
CA LEU A 122 -5.59 12.80 -11.02
C LEU A 122 -5.37 14.34 -11.00
N SER A 123 -6.35 15.11 -11.49
CA SER A 123 -6.22 16.53 -11.88
C SER A 123 -6.07 17.59 -10.77
N THR A 124 -5.78 17.22 -9.52
CA THR A 124 -5.56 18.24 -8.46
C THR A 124 -4.08 18.54 -8.26
N TRP A 125 -3.72 19.81 -8.49
CA TRP A 125 -2.35 20.31 -8.44
C TRP A 125 -2.08 21.07 -7.15
N TRP A 126 -0.89 20.88 -6.59
CA TRP A 126 -0.53 21.43 -5.29
C TRP A 126 0.85 22.07 -5.33
N GLU A 127 0.95 23.31 -4.84
CA GLU A 127 2.23 23.85 -4.39
C GLU A 127 2.61 23.17 -3.07
N LEU A 128 3.77 22.51 -3.09
CA LEU A 128 4.28 21.72 -1.97
C LEU A 128 5.35 22.46 -1.19
N GLY A 129 6.05 23.40 -1.83
CA GLY A 129 7.26 23.97 -1.22
C GLY A 129 8.16 24.70 -2.20
N ARG A 130 9.44 24.81 -1.84
CA ARG A 130 10.48 25.45 -2.65
C ARG A 130 11.81 24.73 -2.53
N ARG A 131 12.62 24.80 -3.58
CA ARG A 131 14.04 24.42 -3.56
C ARG A 131 14.86 25.54 -4.19
N GLY A 132 15.61 26.26 -3.37
CA GLY A 132 16.26 27.50 -3.81
C GLY A 132 15.22 28.53 -4.28
N THR A 133 15.28 28.94 -5.54
CA THR A 133 14.31 29.87 -6.15
C THR A 133 13.15 29.18 -6.86
N SER A 134 13.21 27.85 -7.02
CA SER A 134 12.16 27.09 -7.70
C SER A 134 11.02 26.75 -6.75
N THR A 135 9.79 26.75 -7.26
CA THR A 135 8.61 26.24 -6.56
C THR A 135 8.47 24.74 -6.80
N ILE A 136 8.26 23.96 -5.74
CA ILE A 136 7.98 22.52 -5.83
C ILE A 136 6.47 22.36 -5.95
N VAL A 137 6.05 21.60 -6.96
CA VAL A 137 4.65 21.29 -7.26
C VAL A 137 4.49 19.78 -7.33
N GLY A 138 3.32 19.27 -6.95
CA GLY A 138 2.97 17.88 -7.18
C GLY A 138 1.50 17.68 -7.54
N VAL A 139 1.23 16.47 -8.01
CA VAL A 139 -0.09 16.00 -8.48
C VAL A 139 -0.53 14.82 -7.61
N GLY A 140 -1.82 14.70 -7.31
CA GLY A 140 -2.35 13.53 -6.56
C GLY A 140 -2.08 13.57 -5.04
N TYR A 141 -1.97 14.74 -4.43
CA TYR A 141 -1.81 14.88 -2.97
C TYR A 141 -3.00 14.25 -2.20
N PRO A 142 -2.79 13.55 -1.06
CA PRO A 142 -1.54 13.42 -0.30
C PRO A 142 -0.59 12.30 -0.76
N GLY A 143 -1.01 11.45 -1.69
CA GLY A 143 -0.23 10.31 -2.19
C GLY A 143 0.80 10.65 -3.28
N LEU A 144 0.91 11.94 -3.67
CA LEU A 144 1.87 12.53 -4.60
C LEU A 144 2.43 11.60 -5.68
N GLU A 145 1.66 11.52 -6.77
CA GLU A 145 1.99 10.72 -7.93
C GLU A 145 3.05 11.35 -8.82
N GLU A 146 3.26 12.67 -8.82
CA GLU A 146 4.33 13.28 -9.60
C GLU A 146 4.85 14.57 -8.97
N PHE A 147 6.11 14.92 -9.29
CA PHE A 147 6.79 16.11 -8.80
C PHE A 147 7.28 17.00 -9.94
N PHE A 148 7.09 18.30 -9.80
CA PHE A 148 7.57 19.31 -10.74
C PHE A 148 8.28 20.44 -10.01
N GLU A 149 9.18 21.12 -10.72
CA GLU A 149 9.72 22.40 -10.30
C GLU A 149 9.40 23.48 -11.32
N ILE A 150 8.97 24.65 -10.82
CA ILE A 150 8.78 25.87 -11.60
C ILE A 150 9.90 26.84 -11.25
N ASP A 151 10.70 27.24 -12.22
CA ASP A 151 11.74 28.24 -12.03
C ASP A 151 11.19 29.68 -11.98
N ALA A 152 12.07 30.66 -11.80
CA ALA A 152 11.68 32.08 -11.70
C ALA A 152 11.11 32.66 -13.01
N ASP A 153 11.41 32.03 -14.14
CA ASP A 153 10.93 32.43 -15.47
C ASP A 153 9.61 31.71 -15.83
N GLY A 154 9.14 30.80 -14.98
CA GLY A 154 7.92 30.02 -15.17
C GLY A 154 8.12 28.74 -15.98
N ASN A 155 9.36 28.30 -16.22
CA ASN A 155 9.62 27.05 -16.92
C ASN A 155 9.38 25.86 -16.00
N TRP A 156 8.71 24.85 -16.54
CA TRP A 156 8.38 23.62 -15.82
C TRP A 156 9.43 22.54 -16.07
N THR A 157 9.87 21.92 -14.97
CA THR A 157 10.76 20.77 -14.99
C THR A 157 10.08 19.61 -14.29
N TRP A 158 9.97 18.46 -14.94
CA TRP A 158 9.46 17.23 -14.33
C TRP A 158 10.57 16.51 -13.58
N VAL A 159 10.37 16.29 -12.29
CA VAL A 159 11.32 15.62 -11.39
C VAL A 159 11.02 14.13 -11.40
N LEU A 160 11.76 13.40 -12.24
CA LEU A 160 11.52 11.98 -12.48
C LEU A 160 11.80 11.12 -11.24
N PHE A 161 12.96 11.33 -10.62
CA PHE A 161 13.47 10.48 -9.55
C PHE A 161 13.62 11.31 -8.27
N PRO A 162 12.53 11.60 -7.55
CA PRO A 162 12.56 12.54 -6.43
C PRO A 162 13.43 12.03 -5.26
N SER A 163 13.69 10.72 -5.15
CA SER A 163 14.62 10.15 -4.17
C SER A 163 16.09 10.16 -4.67
N PRO A 164 17.08 10.53 -3.83
CA PRO A 164 18.50 10.45 -4.19
C PRO A 164 19.04 9.02 -4.31
N ARG A 165 18.30 8.01 -3.83
CA ARG A 165 18.67 6.59 -3.95
C ARG A 165 18.35 6.00 -5.32
N GLU A 166 17.73 6.78 -6.17
CA GLU A 166 17.45 6.37 -7.53
C GLU A 166 18.56 6.88 -8.46
N ALA A 167 19.07 5.96 -9.27
CA ALA A 167 20.08 6.27 -10.26
C ALA A 167 19.54 7.27 -11.29
N ALA A 168 20.29 8.33 -11.57
CA ALA A 168 19.94 9.23 -12.67
C ALA A 168 20.04 8.48 -13.99
N LEU A 169 18.91 8.33 -14.69
CA LEU A 169 18.92 7.83 -16.06
C LEU A 169 19.21 8.99 -17.02
N VAL A 170 20.23 8.80 -17.87
CA VAL A 170 20.66 9.78 -18.89
C VAL A 170 19.89 9.61 -20.21
N THR A 171 19.16 8.51 -20.39
CA THR A 171 18.64 8.10 -21.70
C THR A 171 17.11 8.00 -21.78
N GLN A 172 16.55 8.93 -22.57
CA GLN A 172 15.49 8.77 -23.58
C GLN A 172 14.65 7.49 -23.52
N SER A 173 13.55 7.55 -22.80
CA SER A 173 12.22 7.03 -23.20
C SER A 173 11.22 7.28 -22.08
N VAL A 174 11.32 8.47 -21.47
CA VAL A 174 10.17 9.03 -20.77
C VAL A 174 9.11 9.18 -21.86
N GLY A 175 8.11 8.29 -21.87
CA GLY A 175 7.07 8.28 -22.90
C GLY A 175 6.55 9.70 -23.08
N GLU A 176 6.56 10.17 -24.34
CA GLU A 176 6.00 11.46 -24.79
C GLU A 176 5.82 12.50 -23.67
N GLY A 177 6.94 13.08 -23.19
CA GLY A 177 6.89 14.07 -22.13
C GLY A 177 5.91 15.20 -22.46
N ALA A 178 5.17 15.66 -21.45
CA ALA A 178 4.18 16.72 -21.59
C ALA A 178 4.80 17.94 -22.32
N VAL A 179 4.09 18.45 -23.34
CA VAL A 179 4.61 19.52 -24.19
C VAL A 179 4.91 20.76 -23.36
N GLY A 180 6.17 21.19 -23.36
CA GLY A 180 6.61 22.38 -22.61
C GLY A 180 7.14 22.08 -21.20
N VAL A 181 7.27 20.81 -20.82
CA VAL A 181 7.91 20.39 -19.57
C VAL A 181 9.23 19.68 -19.87
N THR A 182 10.29 20.06 -19.17
CA THR A 182 11.61 19.41 -19.34
C THR A 182 11.78 18.29 -18.32
N PRO A 183 11.88 17.01 -18.71
CA PRO A 183 12.18 15.94 -17.77
C PRO A 183 13.61 16.06 -17.22
N ASN A 184 13.78 15.86 -15.91
CA ASN A 184 15.08 15.99 -15.24
C ASN A 184 15.27 14.91 -14.17
N SER A 185 16.19 13.98 -14.43
CA SER A 185 16.59 12.91 -13.52
C SER A 185 17.68 13.32 -12.53
N PHE A 186 18.15 14.58 -12.54
CA PHE A 186 19.20 15.07 -11.66
C PHE A 186 18.67 15.87 -10.46
N ILE A 187 17.40 16.27 -10.47
CA ILE A 187 16.73 16.92 -9.34
C ILE A 187 16.19 15.84 -8.38
N TYR A 188 16.48 15.97 -7.08
CA TYR A 188 16.01 15.11 -6.01
C TYR A 188 15.85 15.92 -4.72
N TYR A 189 15.24 15.30 -3.71
CA TYR A 189 15.00 15.87 -2.39
C TYR A 189 15.58 14.93 -1.33
N ASP A 190 16.49 15.42 -0.49
CA ASP A 190 17.10 14.62 0.59
C ASP A 190 16.06 14.18 1.63
N THR A 191 15.00 14.97 1.81
CA THR A 191 13.78 14.60 2.55
C THR A 191 13.03 13.39 1.97
N LEU A 192 13.38 12.91 0.78
CA LEU A 192 12.87 11.66 0.19
C LEU A 192 13.94 10.57 0.11
N SER A 193 15.04 10.71 0.88
CA SER A 193 16.05 9.67 1.11
C SER A 193 15.53 8.59 2.05
N LEU A 194 14.51 7.86 1.65
CA LEU A 194 13.94 6.82 2.51
C LEU A 194 14.86 5.58 2.58
N PRO A 195 14.98 4.93 3.75
CA PRO A 195 15.69 3.65 3.89
C PRO A 195 14.97 2.55 3.11
N LEU A 196 15.69 1.55 2.59
CA LEU A 196 15.12 0.55 1.67
C LEU A 196 14.13 -0.33 2.42
N THR A 197 14.52 -0.63 3.65
CA THR A 197 13.72 -1.42 4.57
C THR A 197 13.49 -0.62 5.85
N ILE A 198 12.25 -0.59 6.29
CA ILE A 198 11.83 -0.09 7.60
C ILE A 198 11.37 -1.30 8.40
N THR A 199 12.07 -1.63 9.47
CA THR A 199 11.69 -2.76 10.32
C THR A 199 10.63 -2.33 11.34
N LEU A 200 9.53 -3.08 11.42
CA LEU A 200 8.51 -2.95 12.46
C LEU A 200 9.05 -3.41 13.82
N VAL A 201 8.37 -3.03 14.90
CA VAL A 201 8.71 -3.51 16.25
C VAL A 201 8.61 -5.04 16.34
N SER A 202 7.73 -5.64 15.53
CA SER A 202 7.60 -7.10 15.36
C SER A 202 8.81 -7.77 14.71
N GLY A 203 9.73 -7.01 14.10
CA GLY A 203 10.82 -7.52 13.27
C GLY A 203 10.45 -7.71 11.80
N GLU A 204 9.19 -7.46 11.42
CA GLU A 204 8.71 -7.61 10.04
C GLU A 204 9.13 -6.41 9.18
N PRO A 205 9.57 -6.61 7.92
CA PRO A 205 10.04 -5.52 7.09
C PRO A 205 8.91 -4.86 6.30
N LEU A 206 9.03 -3.54 6.17
CA LEU A 206 8.35 -2.72 5.20
C LEU A 206 9.36 -2.26 4.17
N LEU A 207 9.02 -2.37 2.89
CA LEU A 207 9.84 -1.89 1.80
C LEU A 207 9.34 -0.52 1.38
N THR A 208 10.27 0.41 1.17
CA THR A 208 9.92 1.71 0.58
C THR A 208 9.77 1.56 -0.92
N PRO A 209 8.76 2.21 -1.54
CA PRO A 209 8.56 2.14 -2.97
C PRO A 209 9.79 2.70 -3.70
N PHE A 210 10.25 1.96 -4.72
CA PHE A 210 11.18 2.48 -5.72
C PHE A 210 10.34 3.10 -6.82
N THR A 211 10.22 4.42 -6.85
CA THR A 211 9.34 5.03 -7.84
C THR A 211 10.01 6.19 -8.55
N GLY A 212 10.54 5.86 -9.73
CA GLY A 212 11.09 6.82 -10.67
C GLY A 212 10.08 7.66 -11.42
N TRP A 213 8.86 7.75 -10.89
CA TRP A 213 7.74 8.49 -11.48
C TRP A 213 6.83 9.14 -10.43
N GLY A 214 6.81 8.67 -9.17
CA GLY A 214 5.73 9.03 -8.25
C GLY A 214 5.41 8.05 -7.15
N PHE A 215 4.85 8.46 -6.01
CA PHE A 215 4.31 7.48 -5.07
C PHE A 215 2.96 6.94 -5.59
N PRO A 216 2.66 5.63 -5.45
CA PRO A 216 1.37 5.11 -5.83
C PRO A 216 0.28 5.85 -5.05
N THR A 217 -0.84 6.16 -5.71
CA THR A 217 -1.96 6.82 -5.07
C THR A 217 -2.38 5.99 -3.87
N LEU A 218 -2.61 6.65 -2.73
CA LEU A 218 -3.37 5.99 -1.68
C LEU A 218 -4.71 5.59 -2.29
N PRO A 219 -5.24 4.39 -2.00
CA PRO A 219 -6.61 4.08 -2.34
C PRO A 219 -7.49 5.26 -1.90
N GLU A 220 -8.35 5.81 -2.76
CA GLU A 220 -9.20 6.98 -2.45
C GLU A 220 -9.94 6.84 -1.10
N ASP A 221 -10.16 5.59 -0.71
CA ASP A 221 -10.80 5.13 0.52
C ASP A 221 -9.87 5.05 1.75
N ALA A 222 -8.60 5.46 1.69
CA ALA A 222 -7.72 5.59 2.86
C ALA A 222 -8.30 6.56 3.90
N THR A 223 -9.10 7.51 3.45
CA THR A 223 -9.92 8.40 4.29
C THR A 223 -10.98 7.67 5.13
N ARG A 224 -11.34 6.42 4.76
CA ARG A 224 -12.29 5.56 5.50
C ARG A 224 -11.59 4.53 6.38
N ALA A 225 -10.28 4.41 6.28
CA ALA A 225 -9.49 3.50 7.07
C ALA A 225 -9.21 4.08 8.46
N THR A 226 -9.07 3.20 9.45
CA THR A 226 -8.62 3.56 10.79
C THR A 226 -7.10 3.59 10.80
N ALA A 227 -6.52 4.74 11.10
CA ALA A 227 -5.07 4.90 11.26
C ALA A 227 -4.64 4.57 12.70
N THR A 228 -3.59 3.75 12.82
CA THR A 228 -2.93 3.44 14.08
C THR A 228 -1.47 3.87 14.00
N PRO A 229 -1.01 4.83 14.82
CA PRO A 229 0.41 5.18 14.89
C PRO A 229 1.22 3.95 15.32
N VAL A 230 2.30 3.67 14.59
CA VAL A 230 3.21 2.54 14.88
C VAL A 230 4.46 3.04 15.60
N ARG A 231 5.23 3.92 14.94
CA ARG A 231 6.45 4.55 15.48
C ARG A 231 6.90 5.72 14.61
N SER A 232 7.92 6.46 15.04
CA SER A 232 8.59 7.45 14.19
C SER A 232 9.74 6.84 13.38
N VAL A 233 10.04 7.43 12.23
CA VAL A 233 11.19 7.17 11.34
C VAL A 233 11.79 8.51 10.97
N GLY A 234 12.84 8.95 11.66
CA GLY A 234 13.23 10.37 11.65
C GLY A 234 12.05 11.23 12.12
N ASP A 235 11.76 12.31 11.38
CA ASP A 235 10.60 13.18 11.63
C ASP A 235 9.27 12.62 11.10
N TYR A 236 9.26 11.43 10.49
CA TYR A 236 8.10 10.86 9.80
C TYR A 236 7.35 9.96 10.76
N GLN A 237 6.02 9.96 10.69
CA GLN A 237 5.19 9.05 11.46
C GLN A 237 4.84 7.82 10.62
N LEU A 238 5.37 6.66 11.00
CA LEU A 238 4.91 5.38 10.46
C LEU A 238 3.52 5.09 11.04
N ALA A 239 2.53 4.95 10.17
CA ALA A 239 1.16 4.62 10.53
C ALA A 239 0.70 3.37 9.79
N ARG A 240 -0.12 2.58 10.48
CA ARG A 240 -0.81 1.42 9.91
C ARG A 240 -2.27 1.79 9.72
N TYR A 241 -2.72 1.71 8.49
CA TYR A 241 -4.11 1.92 8.12
C TYR A 241 -4.80 0.58 7.93
N GLN A 242 -6.04 0.50 8.40
CA GLN A 242 -6.85 -0.71 8.25
C GLN A 242 -8.30 -0.38 7.93
N ARG A 243 -8.91 -1.16 7.05
CA ARG A 243 -10.33 -1.02 6.70
C ARG A 243 -10.99 -2.38 6.48
N PRO A 244 -12.25 -2.58 6.88
CA PRO A 244 -13.00 -3.75 6.47
C PRO A 244 -13.17 -3.72 4.95
N VAL A 245 -13.07 -4.89 4.31
CA VAL A 245 -13.40 -5.03 2.89
C VAL A 245 -14.44 -6.11 2.68
N ALA A 246 -15.35 -5.85 1.74
CA ALA A 246 -16.17 -6.91 1.22
C ALA A 246 -15.29 -7.85 0.38
N TRP A 247 -15.58 -9.15 0.42
CA TRP A 247 -14.92 -10.13 -0.44
C TRP A 247 -15.11 -9.74 -1.91
N VAL A 248 -14.06 -9.21 -2.53
CA VAL A 248 -14.11 -8.60 -3.87
C VAL A 248 -14.58 -9.61 -4.92
N TRP A 249 -14.21 -10.87 -4.73
CA TRP A 249 -14.57 -11.96 -5.62
C TRP A 249 -16.05 -12.28 -5.72
N SER A 250 -16.84 -11.92 -4.70
CA SER A 250 -18.29 -12.03 -4.78
C SER A 250 -18.89 -11.16 -5.88
N GLN A 251 -18.25 -10.03 -6.19
CA GLN A 251 -18.71 -9.11 -7.23
C GLN A 251 -18.19 -9.49 -8.61
N VAL A 252 -16.97 -10.04 -8.66
CA VAL A 252 -16.27 -10.34 -9.92
C VAL A 252 -16.65 -11.70 -10.49
N TYR A 253 -16.75 -12.72 -9.63
CA TYR A 253 -16.96 -14.11 -10.03
C TYR A 253 -18.17 -14.77 -9.34
N ASP A 254 -19.08 -13.99 -8.74
CA ASP A 254 -20.28 -14.51 -8.05
C ASP A 254 -19.95 -15.60 -7.01
N VAL A 255 -18.76 -15.54 -6.42
CA VAL A 255 -18.31 -16.49 -5.39
C VAL A 255 -18.69 -15.95 -4.02
N ALA A 256 -19.56 -16.68 -3.31
CA ALA A 256 -19.98 -16.29 -1.98
C ALA A 256 -18.78 -16.15 -1.02
N SER A 257 -18.79 -15.08 -0.22
CA SER A 257 -17.81 -14.89 0.84
C SER A 257 -17.89 -16.05 1.84
N PRO A 258 -16.76 -16.67 2.22
CA PRO A 258 -16.77 -17.66 3.29
C PRO A 258 -17.28 -17.03 4.59
N THR A 259 -18.28 -17.67 5.22
CA THR A 259 -19.02 -17.11 6.37
C THR A 259 -18.28 -17.19 7.69
N ALA A 260 -17.23 -18.01 7.77
CA ALA A 260 -16.45 -18.23 8.98
C ALA A 260 -15.35 -17.18 9.21
N VAL A 261 -15.08 -16.33 8.22
CA VAL A 261 -13.97 -15.39 8.23
C VAL A 261 -14.43 -14.00 7.81
N ASN A 262 -13.66 -12.98 8.20
CA ASN A 262 -13.85 -11.61 7.74
C ASN A 262 -12.57 -11.12 7.07
N PHE A 263 -12.73 -10.18 6.13
CA PHE A 263 -11.63 -9.61 5.36
C PHE A 263 -11.43 -8.15 5.73
N ARG A 264 -10.17 -7.76 5.83
CA ARG A 264 -9.78 -6.35 5.95
C ARG A 264 -8.47 -6.12 5.22
N ASP A 265 -8.33 -4.92 4.70
CA ASP A 265 -7.05 -4.47 4.15
C ASP A 265 -6.22 -3.85 5.27
N VAL A 266 -4.92 -4.09 5.21
CA VAL A 266 -3.91 -3.37 5.98
C VAL A 266 -2.85 -2.84 5.03
N PHE A 267 -2.50 -1.57 5.22
CA PHE A 267 -1.38 -0.94 4.54
C PHE A 267 -0.62 -0.04 5.50
N TYR A 268 0.66 0.17 5.20
CA TYR A 268 1.54 1.00 6.02
C TYR A 268 1.95 2.21 5.21
N VAL A 269 2.07 3.34 5.89
CA VAL A 269 2.47 4.58 5.26
C VAL A 269 3.41 5.37 6.17
N LEU A 270 4.29 6.16 5.58
CA LEU A 270 4.96 7.26 6.27
C LEU A 270 4.16 8.53 6.07
N GLU A 271 3.64 9.08 7.16
CA GLU A 271 3.08 10.41 7.21
C GLU A 271 4.23 11.40 7.44
N THR A 272 4.42 12.30 6.49
CA THR A 272 5.45 13.32 6.56
C THR A 272 5.00 14.51 7.44
N PRO A 273 5.92 15.29 8.02
CA PRO A 273 5.58 16.52 8.76
C PRO A 273 4.80 17.57 7.96
N TYR A 274 4.80 17.45 6.64
CA TYR A 274 4.19 18.37 5.69
C TYR A 274 2.94 17.78 5.00
N GLY A 275 2.39 16.70 5.57
CA GLY A 275 1.08 16.15 5.20
C GLY A 275 1.05 15.23 3.98
N MET A 276 2.19 15.04 3.32
CA MET A 276 2.36 13.99 2.31
C MET A 276 2.33 12.62 2.98
N ILE A 277 1.85 11.62 2.25
CA ILE A 277 1.79 10.24 2.69
C ILE A 277 2.55 9.38 1.69
N ILE A 278 3.49 8.59 2.19
CA ILE A 278 4.31 7.70 1.37
C ILE A 278 3.90 6.26 1.70
N PRO A 279 3.21 5.54 0.79
CA PRO A 279 2.83 4.16 1.01
C PRO A 279 4.08 3.27 1.08
N LEU A 280 3.99 2.20 1.86
CA LEU A 280 5.04 1.21 2.05
C LEU A 280 4.50 -0.19 1.73
N THR A 281 5.34 -1.01 1.10
CA THR A 281 5.00 -2.42 0.83
C THR A 281 5.32 -3.26 2.06
N TYR A 282 4.31 -3.88 2.67
CA TYR A 282 4.54 -4.89 3.70
C TYR A 282 4.96 -6.21 3.06
N SER A 283 6.20 -6.63 3.34
CA SER A 283 6.80 -7.83 2.75
C SER A 283 7.22 -8.81 3.84
N PRO A 284 6.27 -9.48 4.53
CA PRO A 284 6.59 -10.35 5.64
C PRO A 284 7.43 -11.57 5.22
N PHE A 285 7.52 -11.88 3.93
CA PHE A 285 8.37 -12.95 3.43
C PHE A 285 9.74 -12.45 2.95
N GLY A 286 9.89 -11.15 2.66
CA GLY A 286 11.01 -10.66 1.86
C GLY A 286 10.93 -11.19 0.43
N ILE A 287 12.07 -11.62 -0.10
CA ILE A 287 12.15 -12.30 -1.41
C ILE A 287 11.70 -13.76 -1.21
N LEU A 288 10.62 -14.16 -1.89
CA LEU A 288 10.05 -15.51 -1.74
C LEU A 288 10.99 -16.63 -2.17
N GLU A 289 11.86 -16.36 -3.14
CA GLU A 289 12.90 -17.29 -3.60
C GLU A 289 13.88 -17.66 -2.47
N ASP A 290 14.01 -16.81 -1.45
CA ASP A 290 14.90 -17.04 -0.32
C ASP A 290 14.23 -17.85 0.82
N VAL A 291 12.94 -18.21 0.69
CA VAL A 291 12.27 -19.07 1.66
C VAL A 291 12.77 -20.51 1.51
N ASP A 292 13.24 -21.10 2.60
CA ASP A 292 13.61 -22.51 2.67
C ASP A 292 12.34 -23.36 2.85
N TRP A 293 11.85 -23.92 1.74
CA TRP A 293 10.62 -24.70 1.70
C TRP A 293 10.86 -26.14 2.14
N THR A 294 10.15 -26.54 3.20
CA THR A 294 10.13 -27.91 3.75
C THR A 294 9.09 -28.81 3.10
N VAL A 295 8.13 -28.22 2.38
CA VAL A 295 7.16 -28.95 1.56
C VAL A 295 7.74 -29.19 0.17
N THR A 296 7.58 -30.41 -0.37
CA THR A 296 8.07 -30.81 -1.71
C THR A 296 7.23 -30.22 -2.85
N THR A 297 6.68 -29.04 -2.66
CA THR A 297 6.01 -28.29 -3.71
C THR A 297 7.07 -27.48 -4.43
N ASP A 298 7.20 -27.69 -5.74
CA ASP A 298 7.81 -26.71 -6.63
C ASP A 298 6.97 -25.44 -6.51
N PHE A 299 7.29 -24.62 -5.50
CA PHE A 299 7.00 -23.21 -5.53
C PHE A 299 7.78 -22.73 -6.75
N GLY A 300 7.08 -22.59 -7.88
CA GLY A 300 7.72 -22.38 -9.18
C GLY A 300 8.76 -21.28 -9.07
N ARG A 301 9.90 -21.43 -9.76
CA ARG A 301 10.99 -20.44 -9.74
C ARG A 301 10.54 -19.02 -10.13
N ASP A 302 9.38 -18.91 -10.77
CA ASP A 302 8.74 -17.67 -11.22
C ASP A 302 7.49 -17.29 -10.38
N ALA A 303 7.28 -17.94 -9.23
CA ALA A 303 6.11 -17.68 -8.40
C ALA A 303 6.25 -16.35 -7.65
N TYR A 304 5.35 -15.43 -7.96
CA TYR A 304 5.15 -14.20 -7.20
C TYR A 304 3.86 -14.32 -6.36
N LEU A 305 3.77 -13.53 -5.31
CA LEU A 305 2.57 -13.41 -4.49
C LEU A 305 1.83 -12.14 -4.86
N VAL A 306 0.51 -12.27 -4.99
CA VAL A 306 -0.42 -11.14 -5.06
C VAL A 306 -1.27 -11.12 -3.80
N ASP A 307 -1.91 -9.99 -3.52
CA ASP A 307 -2.88 -9.90 -2.46
C ASP A 307 -4.05 -10.88 -2.73
N LEU A 308 -4.76 -11.31 -1.67
CA LEU A 308 -5.82 -12.31 -1.81
C LEU A 308 -7.02 -11.80 -2.63
N ASN A 309 -7.28 -10.50 -2.65
CA ASN A 309 -8.35 -9.90 -3.44
C ASN A 309 -7.95 -9.69 -4.90
N ASP A 310 -6.67 -9.91 -5.27
CA ASP A 310 -6.15 -9.89 -6.65
C ASP A 310 -6.58 -8.61 -7.38
N ILE A 311 -6.45 -7.49 -6.66
CA ILE A 311 -6.92 -6.17 -7.10
C ILE A 311 -5.91 -5.56 -8.09
N ALA A 312 -4.66 -6.03 -8.06
CA ALA A 312 -3.57 -5.53 -8.88
C ALA A 312 -3.71 -5.95 -10.36
N CYS A 313 -4.22 -5.05 -11.19
CA CYS A 313 -3.93 -5.06 -12.61
C CYS A 313 -2.69 -4.19 -12.88
N GLY A 314 -1.52 -4.68 -12.47
CA GLY A 314 -0.23 -3.99 -12.61
C GLY A 314 0.83 -4.54 -11.65
N ILE A 315 2.11 -4.46 -12.05
CA ILE A 315 3.28 -4.97 -11.29
C ILE A 315 3.52 -4.15 -10.00
N TRP A 316 2.74 -3.11 -9.73
CA TRP A 316 3.01 -2.08 -8.72
C TRP A 316 2.04 -2.06 -7.53
N ASP A 317 0.94 -2.82 -7.56
CA ASP A 317 -0.12 -2.71 -6.56
C ASP A 317 -0.02 -3.77 -5.46
N THR A 318 1.03 -3.67 -4.63
CA THR A 318 1.03 -4.24 -3.26
C THR A 318 0.68 -3.17 -2.23
N ASP A 319 -0.10 -2.17 -2.65
CA ASP A 319 -0.55 -1.03 -1.87
C ASP A 319 -1.42 -1.42 -0.66
N HIS A 320 -1.91 -2.67 -0.62
CA HIS A 320 -2.59 -3.24 0.53
C HIS A 320 -2.35 -4.75 0.70
N ASN A 321 -2.50 -5.22 1.94
CA ASN A 321 -2.34 -6.61 2.32
C ASN A 321 -3.67 -7.12 2.86
N THR A 322 -4.16 -8.22 2.31
CA THR A 322 -5.40 -8.82 2.80
C THR A 322 -5.15 -9.59 4.09
N VAL A 323 -5.79 -9.14 5.16
CA VAL A 323 -5.83 -9.83 6.43
C VAL A 323 -7.16 -10.58 6.55
N VAL A 324 -7.07 -11.83 6.98
CA VAL A 324 -8.23 -12.71 7.14
C VAL A 324 -8.42 -13.02 8.62
N ASP A 325 -9.40 -12.36 9.23
CA ASP A 325 -9.75 -12.56 10.63
C ASP A 325 -10.65 -13.80 10.77
N GLY A 326 -10.47 -14.56 11.84
CA GLY A 326 -11.23 -15.79 12.13
C GLY A 326 -10.51 -17.09 11.75
N LEU A 327 -9.39 -17.02 11.03
CA LEU A 327 -8.51 -18.17 10.80
C LEU A 327 -7.75 -18.56 12.08
N VAL A 328 -7.60 -19.87 12.27
CA VAL A 328 -6.89 -20.46 13.42
C VAL A 328 -5.68 -21.25 12.98
N ASN A 329 -4.76 -21.56 13.90
CA ASN A 329 -3.51 -22.27 13.57
C ASN A 329 -3.73 -23.63 12.90
N SER A 330 -4.82 -24.34 13.19
CA SER A 330 -5.14 -25.62 12.54
C SER A 330 -5.56 -25.48 11.08
N ASP A 331 -5.88 -24.27 10.61
CA ASP A 331 -6.17 -23.99 9.21
C ASP A 331 -4.89 -23.93 8.36
N TRP A 332 -3.73 -24.08 8.99
CA TRP A 332 -2.43 -23.87 8.38
C TRP A 332 -1.48 -25.03 8.68
N LYS A 333 -0.54 -25.25 7.76
CA LYS A 333 0.57 -26.20 7.90
C LYS A 333 1.86 -25.45 7.64
N ALA A 334 2.86 -25.65 8.50
CA ALA A 334 4.18 -25.10 8.26
C ALA A 334 4.72 -25.63 6.93
N ALA A 335 5.23 -24.72 6.11
CA ALA A 335 5.65 -24.97 4.74
C ALA A 335 7.10 -24.62 4.52
N GLY A 336 7.63 -23.64 5.24
CA GLY A 336 9.02 -23.24 5.12
C GLY A 336 9.42 -22.22 6.17
N VAL A 337 10.64 -21.72 6.04
CA VAL A 337 11.20 -20.70 6.92
C VAL A 337 11.88 -19.65 6.06
N ASN A 338 11.55 -18.37 6.28
CA ASN A 338 12.21 -17.28 5.57
C ASN A 338 13.65 -17.03 6.11
N PRO A 339 14.50 -16.22 5.46
CA PRO A 339 15.86 -15.94 5.94
C PRO A 339 15.94 -15.34 7.35
N ARG A 340 14.84 -14.78 7.87
CA ARG A 340 14.76 -14.22 9.22
C ARG A 340 14.37 -15.26 10.28
N GLY A 341 14.08 -16.50 9.88
CA GLY A 341 13.66 -17.56 10.79
C GLY A 341 12.15 -17.61 11.04
N ASP A 342 11.34 -16.77 10.38
CA ASP A 342 9.89 -16.83 10.53
C ASP A 342 9.30 -17.98 9.71
N THR A 343 8.32 -18.67 10.27
CA THR A 343 7.62 -19.76 9.58
C THR A 343 6.66 -19.22 8.52
N VAL A 344 6.71 -19.83 7.34
CA VAL A 344 5.76 -19.63 6.23
C VAL A 344 4.79 -20.79 6.21
N TYR A 345 3.51 -20.52 5.93
CA TYR A 345 2.45 -21.51 6.01
C TYR A 345 1.72 -21.69 4.69
N VAL A 346 1.25 -22.92 4.45
CA VAL A 346 0.29 -23.27 3.39
C VAL A 346 -1.01 -23.73 4.04
N PRO A 347 -2.16 -23.63 3.36
CA PRO A 347 -3.43 -24.01 3.95
C PRO A 347 -3.47 -25.51 4.28
N SER A 348 -4.05 -25.84 5.42
CA SER A 348 -4.47 -27.20 5.72
C SER A 348 -5.73 -27.54 4.93
N SER A 349 -6.08 -28.82 4.76
CA SER A 349 -7.27 -29.23 4.00
C SER A 349 -8.59 -28.74 4.60
N THR A 350 -8.60 -28.26 5.84
CA THR A 350 -9.77 -27.70 6.51
C THR A 350 -9.85 -26.18 6.43
N ASN A 351 -8.85 -25.52 5.83
CA ASN A 351 -8.83 -24.08 5.73
C ASN A 351 -10.05 -23.57 4.95
N PRO A 352 -10.86 -22.66 5.53
CA PRO A 352 -12.12 -22.23 4.94
C PRO A 352 -11.96 -21.43 3.64
N LEU A 353 -10.73 -21.02 3.29
CA LEU A 353 -10.44 -20.30 2.05
C LEU A 353 -10.23 -21.20 0.84
N ILE A 354 -9.92 -22.50 1.01
CA ILE A 354 -9.56 -23.37 -0.12
C ILE A 354 -10.70 -23.47 -1.12
N ALA A 355 -11.91 -23.85 -0.68
CA ALA A 355 -13.02 -24.08 -1.59
C ALA A 355 -13.49 -22.79 -2.32
N PRO A 356 -13.68 -21.65 -1.63
CA PRO A 356 -13.97 -20.39 -2.32
C PRO A 356 -12.88 -19.97 -3.32
N MET A 357 -11.60 -20.07 -2.95
CA MET A 357 -10.51 -19.67 -3.84
C MET A 357 -10.33 -20.62 -5.04
N HIS A 358 -10.55 -21.91 -4.84
CA HIS A 358 -10.59 -22.87 -5.95
C HIS A 358 -11.72 -22.55 -6.92
N GLU A 359 -12.89 -22.16 -6.41
CA GLU A 359 -14.03 -21.77 -7.24
C GLU A 359 -13.72 -20.49 -8.03
N VAL A 360 -13.13 -19.47 -7.40
CA VAL A 360 -12.61 -18.27 -8.08
C VAL A 360 -11.67 -18.66 -9.22
N TYR A 361 -10.65 -19.47 -8.92
CA TYR A 361 -9.69 -19.94 -9.91
C TYR A 361 -10.35 -20.70 -11.06
N ARG A 362 -11.32 -21.57 -10.78
CA ARG A 362 -12.07 -22.35 -11.78
C ARG A 362 -12.89 -21.46 -12.70
N GLN A 363 -13.51 -20.41 -12.17
CA GLN A 363 -14.29 -19.46 -12.95
C GLN A 363 -13.41 -18.56 -13.82
N ALA A 364 -12.29 -18.09 -13.29
CA ALA A 364 -11.29 -17.33 -14.07
C ALA A 364 -10.62 -18.20 -15.14
N ASN A 365 -10.43 -19.50 -14.86
CA ASN A 365 -9.74 -20.47 -15.71
C ASN A 365 -10.63 -21.68 -16.03
N PRO A 366 -11.72 -21.53 -16.82
CA PRO A 366 -12.71 -22.58 -17.04
C PRO A 366 -12.17 -23.80 -17.80
N ARG A 367 -11.00 -23.68 -18.43
CA ARG A 367 -10.30 -24.78 -19.10
C ARG A 367 -9.36 -25.57 -18.17
N SER A 368 -9.04 -25.01 -17.00
CA SER A 368 -8.20 -25.68 -16.01
C SER A 368 -8.92 -26.89 -15.44
N LYS A 369 -8.15 -27.97 -15.20
CA LYS A 369 -8.65 -29.23 -14.64
C LYS A 369 -8.10 -29.50 -13.23
N VAL A 370 -7.55 -28.47 -12.58
CA VAL A 370 -7.05 -28.58 -11.20
C VAL A 370 -8.24 -28.90 -10.30
N SER A 371 -8.21 -30.08 -9.66
CA SER A 371 -9.22 -30.47 -8.67
C SER A 371 -9.06 -29.66 -7.39
N LEU A 372 -10.08 -29.66 -6.54
CA LEU A 372 -10.02 -29.02 -5.21
C LEU A 372 -8.86 -29.58 -4.37
N ASP A 373 -8.69 -30.91 -4.37
CA ASP A 373 -7.58 -31.56 -3.65
C ASP A 373 -6.21 -31.17 -4.21
N ALA A 374 -6.09 -31.04 -5.54
CA ALA A 374 -4.86 -30.59 -6.18
C ALA A 374 -4.58 -29.11 -5.86
N PHE A 375 -5.62 -28.26 -5.80
CA PHE A 375 -5.51 -26.86 -5.39
C PHE A 375 -5.10 -26.74 -3.92
N ALA A 376 -5.68 -27.56 -3.04
CA ALA A 376 -5.37 -27.62 -1.61
C ALA A 376 -3.95 -28.17 -1.33
N ALA A 377 -3.48 -29.09 -2.17
CA ALA A 377 -2.13 -29.64 -2.08
C ALA A 377 -1.07 -28.75 -2.72
N ALA A 378 -1.49 -27.86 -3.63
CA ALA A 378 -0.62 -26.84 -4.19
C ALA A 378 -0.41 -25.69 -3.19
N PRO A 379 0.70 -24.95 -3.28
CA PRO A 379 0.89 -23.74 -2.51
C PRO A 379 0.14 -22.57 -3.17
N ALA A 380 -1.15 -22.76 -3.45
CA ALA A 380 -1.99 -21.76 -4.09
C ALA A 380 -2.20 -20.55 -3.17
N LEU A 381 -2.30 -20.79 -1.87
CA LEU A 381 -2.35 -19.75 -0.84
C LEU A 381 -1.12 -19.86 0.04
N VAL A 382 -0.60 -18.71 0.45
CA VAL A 382 0.46 -18.59 1.44
C VAL A 382 -0.02 -17.74 2.60
N GLY A 383 0.14 -18.26 3.80
CA GLY A 383 -0.19 -17.58 5.04
C GLY A 383 1.05 -17.14 5.80
N TYR A 384 0.97 -15.94 6.37
CA TYR A 384 1.90 -15.45 7.38
C TYR A 384 1.11 -14.98 8.59
N TYR A 385 1.48 -15.45 9.78
CA TYR A 385 0.90 -14.89 11.00
C TYR A 385 1.70 -13.65 11.41
N SER A 386 1.14 -12.48 11.10
CA SER A 386 1.77 -11.20 11.44
C SER A 386 1.68 -10.95 12.94
N ARG A 387 2.84 -10.76 13.57
CA ARG A 387 2.94 -10.36 14.98
C ARG A 387 2.57 -8.90 15.19
N ASP A 388 2.79 -8.04 14.19
CA ASP A 388 2.37 -6.63 14.25
C ASP A 388 0.84 -6.51 14.24
N ILE A 389 0.20 -7.25 13.33
CA ILE A 389 -1.25 -7.19 13.12
C ILE A 389 -2.01 -8.10 14.10
N GLY A 390 -1.38 -9.18 14.57
CA GLY A 390 -2.00 -10.20 15.41
C GLY A 390 -2.96 -11.13 14.66
N ALA A 391 -2.80 -11.27 13.34
CA ALA A 391 -3.70 -12.03 12.47
C ALA A 391 -2.97 -12.63 11.26
N TRP A 392 -3.69 -13.49 10.52
CA TRP A 392 -3.20 -14.11 9.30
C TRP A 392 -3.29 -13.13 8.13
N VAL A 393 -2.13 -12.82 7.56
CA VAL A 393 -1.99 -12.15 6.27
C VAL A 393 -1.92 -13.26 5.22
N VAL A 394 -2.79 -13.17 4.22
CA VAL A 394 -2.97 -14.23 3.23
C VAL A 394 -2.68 -13.67 1.85
N TYR A 395 -1.87 -14.42 1.11
CA TYR A 395 -1.47 -14.10 -0.25
C TYR A 395 -1.86 -15.23 -1.18
N LEU A 396 -2.12 -14.86 -2.43
CA LEU A 396 -2.40 -15.78 -3.53
C LEU A 396 -1.12 -15.92 -4.36
N ASN A 397 -0.77 -17.16 -4.69
CA ASN A 397 0.28 -17.42 -5.67
C ASN A 397 -0.24 -16.99 -7.05
N GLY A 398 0.52 -16.12 -7.75
CA GLY A 398 0.15 -15.55 -9.04
C GLY A 398 -0.20 -16.59 -10.11
N THR A 399 0.34 -17.82 -10.03
CA THR A 399 -0.05 -18.94 -10.92
C THR A 399 -1.54 -19.30 -10.81
N TYR A 400 -2.13 -19.04 -9.64
CA TYR A 400 -3.53 -19.32 -9.31
C TYR A 400 -4.40 -18.06 -9.24
N SER A 401 -3.84 -16.91 -9.59
CA SER A 401 -4.59 -15.66 -9.69
C SER A 401 -5.55 -15.70 -10.89
N GLY A 402 -6.74 -15.12 -10.69
CA GLY A 402 -7.72 -14.98 -11.75
C GLY A 402 -7.38 -13.83 -12.71
N ARG A 403 -6.46 -12.96 -12.29
CA ARG A 403 -6.12 -11.69 -12.94
C ARG A 403 -4.63 -11.48 -13.22
N ALA A 404 -3.79 -12.51 -13.06
CA ALA A 404 -2.34 -12.53 -13.30
C ALA A 404 -1.86 -12.08 -14.70
N TRP A 405 -2.78 -11.75 -15.62
CA TRP A 405 -2.51 -11.28 -16.99
C TRP A 405 -2.85 -9.81 -17.20
N CYS A 406 -3.34 -9.16 -16.17
CA CYS A 406 -3.12 -7.74 -16.01
C CYS A 406 -1.67 -7.51 -15.51
#